data_AF-A0A392MQ63-F1
#
_entry.id   AF-A0A392MQ63-F1
#
_cell.length_a   1.000
_cell.length_b   1.000
_cell.length_c   1.000
_cell.angle_alpha   90.00
_cell.angle_beta   90.00
_cell.angle_gamma   90.00
#
_symmetry.space_group_name_H-M   'P 1'
#
loop_
_entity.id
_entity.type
_entity.pdbx_description
1 polymer ?
#
loop_
_entity_poly.entity_id
_entity_poly.type
_entity_poly.pdbx_seq_one_letter_code
_entity_poly.pdbx_strand_id
1 'polypeptide(L)'
;MVMISSTSSYSCATALYLNLSCLEEAKPVIGASQAVQFLIQMLQPKTEVQCKMDALHALYNISTVSSNISNLISSGIINGLQSLLVGQTDCMWSEKCIAVLVNLAVSQVGRDEMILNPEVITTLASILDTGESIEQEQAVSCLLILCNRSEKCCEMVLQEGAIPALVSISVNGTSRGREKAQKLLMLFREQRQRDHSPAKTQYCSPEAGDLSMPSPEAKPLSKSISRRRVGKALSFLWKSKSYSVYQC
;
A
#
# COMPACT_ATOMS: atom_id res chain seq x y z
N MET A 1 37.28 7.74 26.26
CA MET A 1 37.91 6.84 25.27
C MET A 1 37.28 5.44 25.34
N VAL A 2 35.96 5.29 25.10
CA VAL A 2 35.26 3.98 25.13
C VAL A 2 34.25 3.82 23.96
N MET A 3 33.86 4.90 23.27
CA MET A 3 32.81 4.83 22.23
C MET A 3 33.28 4.33 20.85
N ILE A 4 34.59 4.33 20.57
CA ILE A 4 35.12 4.06 19.22
C ILE A 4 35.16 2.54 18.94
N SER A 5 35.49 1.74 19.95
CA SER A 5 35.62 0.28 19.82
C SER A 5 34.27 -0.42 19.63
N SER A 6 33.20 0.06 20.28
CA SER A 6 31.86 -0.50 20.13
C SER A 6 31.27 -0.25 18.74
N THR A 7 31.49 0.94 18.18
CA THR A 7 30.98 1.29 16.85
C THR A 7 31.70 0.49 15.76
N SER A 8 33.02 0.34 15.86
CA SER A 8 33.79 -0.52 14.95
C SER A 8 33.34 -1.98 15.01
N SER A 9 33.04 -2.50 16.21
CA SER A 9 32.52 -3.86 16.38
C SER A 9 31.14 -4.04 15.75
N TYR A 10 30.25 -3.05 15.83
CA TYR A 10 28.94 -3.11 15.18
C TYR A 10 29.06 -3.06 13.66
N SER A 11 29.90 -2.19 13.10
CA SER A 11 30.12 -2.14 11.64
C SER A 11 30.66 -3.48 11.11
N CYS A 12 31.62 -4.12 11.80
CA CYS A 12 32.11 -5.44 11.42
C CYS A 12 31.02 -6.54 11.52
N ALA A 13 30.22 -6.53 12.58
CA ALA A 13 29.14 -7.50 12.76
C ALA A 13 28.04 -7.34 11.69
N THR A 14 27.67 -6.10 11.35
CA THR A 14 26.69 -5.82 10.30
C THR A 14 27.19 -6.27 8.92
N ALA A 15 28.46 -5.98 8.59
CA ALA A 15 29.07 -6.43 7.34
C ALA A 15 29.14 -7.96 7.27
N LEU A 16 29.42 -8.65 8.39
CA LEU A 16 29.37 -10.11 8.45
C LEU A 16 27.96 -10.64 8.16
N TYR A 17 26.92 -10.06 8.78
CA TYR A 17 25.54 -10.47 8.51
C TYR A 17 25.11 -10.18 7.07
N LEU A 18 25.54 -9.07 6.47
CA LEU A 18 25.34 -8.82 5.05
C LEU A 18 25.96 -9.95 4.21
N ASN A 19 27.23 -10.27 4.44
CA ASN A 19 27.92 -11.31 3.68
C ASN A 19 27.25 -12.68 3.84
N LEU A 20 26.86 -13.06 5.06
CA LEU A 20 26.15 -14.31 5.30
C LEU A 20 24.75 -14.32 4.67
N SER A 21 24.04 -13.19 4.68
CA SER A 21 22.69 -13.09 4.09
C SER A 21 22.67 -13.33 2.57
N CYS A 22 23.82 -13.24 1.90
CA CYS A 22 23.95 -13.58 0.48
C CYS A 22 23.90 -15.10 0.22
N LEU A 23 24.02 -15.94 1.25
CA LEU A 23 23.93 -17.39 1.16
C LEU A 23 22.48 -17.84 1.44
N GLU A 24 21.87 -18.57 0.50
CA GLU A 24 20.47 -19.00 0.62
C GLU A 24 20.22 -19.86 1.87
N GLU A 25 21.18 -20.71 2.23
CA GLU A 25 21.11 -21.61 3.38
C GLU A 25 21.20 -20.85 4.71
N ALA A 26 21.84 -19.67 4.72
CA ALA A 26 22.01 -18.88 5.92
C ALA A 26 20.79 -17.99 6.21
N LYS A 27 20.05 -17.55 5.19
CA LYS A 27 18.91 -16.61 5.36
C LYS A 27 17.85 -17.11 6.35
N PRO A 28 17.39 -18.38 6.33
CA PRO A 28 16.41 -18.86 7.31
C PRO A 28 16.97 -18.85 8.74
N VAL A 29 18.25 -19.20 8.90
CA VAL A 29 18.92 -19.24 10.21
C VAL A 29 19.08 -17.84 10.79
N ILE A 30 19.54 -16.88 9.97
CA ILE A 30 19.68 -15.48 10.38
C ILE A 30 18.30 -14.89 10.72
N GLY A 31 17.30 -15.12 9.86
CA GLY A 31 15.93 -14.62 10.04
C GLY A 31 15.18 -15.20 11.24
N ALA A 32 15.63 -16.35 11.76
CA ALA A 32 15.12 -16.94 13.00
C ALA A 32 15.90 -16.51 14.27
N SER A 33 16.96 -15.73 14.11
CA SER A 33 17.86 -15.35 15.21
C SER A 33 17.66 -13.90 15.68
N GLN A 34 18.31 -13.55 16.79
CA GLN A 34 18.36 -12.17 17.28
C GLN A 34 19.12 -11.20 16.35
N ALA A 35 19.76 -11.72 15.30
CA ALA A 35 20.40 -10.90 14.28
C ALA A 35 19.42 -9.93 13.63
N VAL A 36 18.16 -10.32 13.44
CA VAL A 36 17.13 -9.44 12.86
C VAL A 36 16.95 -8.18 13.71
N GLN A 37 16.80 -8.34 15.03
CA GLN A 37 16.63 -7.21 15.95
C GLN A 37 17.87 -6.30 15.95
N PHE A 38 19.06 -6.90 15.94
CA PHE A 38 20.32 -6.17 15.83
C PHE A 38 20.40 -5.35 14.53
N LEU A 39 20.07 -5.94 13.38
CA LEU A 39 20.11 -5.27 12.09
C LEU A 39 19.09 -4.11 12.02
N ILE A 40 17.89 -4.28 12.57
CA ILE A 40 16.88 -3.20 12.64
C ILE A 40 17.38 -2.06 13.55
N GLN A 41 18.06 -2.37 14.65
CA GLN A 41 18.68 -1.37 15.51
C GLN A 41 19.78 -0.57 14.78
N MET A 42 20.44 -1.16 13.79
CA MET A 42 21.44 -0.44 12.98
C MET A 42 20.83 0.60 12.04
N LEU A 43 19.52 0.58 11.78
CA LEU A 43 18.85 1.58 10.94
C LEU A 43 18.65 2.94 11.63
N GLN A 44 18.94 3.04 12.93
CA GLN A 44 18.68 4.24 13.73
C GLN A 44 19.50 5.46 13.28
N PRO A 45 18.98 6.71 13.41
CA PRO A 45 19.63 7.92 12.89
C PRO A 45 21.08 8.12 13.31
N LYS A 46 21.44 7.71 14.54
CA LYS A 46 22.80 7.81 15.09
C LYS A 46 23.83 6.83 14.50
N THR A 47 23.39 5.83 13.73
CA THR A 47 24.28 4.83 13.15
C THR A 47 24.99 5.39 11.91
N GLU A 48 26.24 4.97 11.71
CA GLU A 48 27.05 5.30 10.54
C GLU A 48 26.34 4.90 9.24
N VAL A 49 26.50 5.72 8.19
CA VAL A 49 25.85 5.53 6.88
C VAL A 49 26.14 4.15 6.29
N GLN A 50 27.40 3.72 6.27
CA GLN A 50 27.75 2.41 5.72
C GLN A 50 27.11 1.26 6.51
N CYS A 51 27.09 1.35 7.84
CA CYS A 51 26.47 0.34 8.68
C CYS A 51 24.94 0.28 8.47
N LYS A 52 24.27 1.42 8.25
CA LYS A 52 22.85 1.43 7.83
C LYS A 52 22.64 0.76 6.49
N MET A 53 23.50 1.04 5.50
CA MET A 53 23.42 0.43 4.17
C MET A 53 23.58 -1.08 4.25
N ASP A 54 24.60 -1.54 4.96
CA ASP A 54 24.86 -2.97 5.12
C ASP A 54 23.70 -3.67 5.84
N ALA A 55 23.16 -3.04 6.89
CA ALA A 55 22.01 -3.57 7.62
C ALA A 55 20.76 -3.66 6.73
N LEU A 56 20.47 -2.60 5.98
CA LEU A 56 19.32 -2.55 5.08
C LEU A 56 19.43 -3.59 3.96
N HIS A 57 20.63 -3.78 3.40
CA HIS A 57 20.89 -4.81 2.40
C HIS A 57 20.76 -6.22 2.98
N ALA A 58 21.25 -6.46 4.20
CA ALA A 58 21.08 -7.73 4.89
C ALA A 58 19.60 -8.03 5.13
N LEU A 59 18.83 -7.05 5.64
CA LEU A 59 17.39 -7.18 5.86
C LEU A 59 16.62 -7.44 4.57
N TYR A 60 17.00 -6.80 3.46
CA TYR A 60 16.47 -7.11 2.14
C TYR A 60 16.70 -8.58 1.76
N ASN A 61 17.93 -9.07 1.86
CA ASN A 61 18.23 -10.46 1.53
C ASN A 61 17.44 -11.43 2.42
N ILE A 62 17.36 -11.18 3.73
CA ILE A 62 16.61 -12.00 4.69
C ILE A 62 15.10 -11.99 4.36
N SER A 63 14.55 -10.85 3.92
CA SER A 63 13.13 -10.70 3.58
C SER A 63 12.70 -11.46 2.32
N THR A 64 13.64 -11.91 1.48
CA THR A 64 13.31 -12.74 0.31
C THR A 64 12.76 -14.13 0.69
N VAL A 65 12.94 -14.54 1.95
CA VAL A 65 12.47 -15.84 2.46
C VAL A 65 11.17 -15.64 3.24
N SER A 66 10.08 -16.26 2.75
CA SER A 66 8.73 -16.10 3.32
C SER A 66 8.61 -16.54 4.79
N SER A 67 9.37 -17.55 5.22
CA SER A 67 9.37 -18.02 6.62
C SER A 67 9.94 -16.98 7.60
N ASN A 68 10.72 -16.02 7.13
CA ASN A 68 11.34 -14.99 7.98
C ASN A 68 10.40 -13.81 8.24
N ILE A 69 9.35 -13.64 7.43
CA ILE A 69 8.53 -12.42 7.42
C ILE A 69 7.89 -12.16 8.80
N SER A 70 7.30 -13.19 9.42
CA SER A 70 6.69 -13.07 10.75
C SER A 70 7.67 -12.58 11.82
N ASN A 71 8.93 -13.02 11.74
CA ASN A 71 9.98 -12.61 12.68
C ASN A 71 10.46 -11.19 12.40
N LEU A 72 10.60 -10.81 11.13
CA LEU A 72 10.91 -9.43 10.74
C LEU A 72 9.86 -8.45 11.26
N ILE A 73 8.58 -8.78 11.06
CA ILE A 73 7.43 -8.00 11.55
C ILE A 73 7.47 -7.90 13.08
N SER A 74 7.59 -9.03 13.78
CA SER A 74 7.62 -9.05 15.25
C SER A 74 8.83 -8.31 15.84
N SER A 75 9.92 -8.17 15.07
CA SER A 75 11.12 -7.41 15.45
C SER A 75 11.01 -5.91 15.15
N GLY A 76 9.88 -5.44 14.62
CA GLY A 76 9.62 -4.02 14.37
C GLY A 76 10.24 -3.48 13.08
N ILE A 77 10.39 -4.31 12.04
CA ILE A 77 11.02 -3.88 10.78
C ILE A 77 10.32 -2.68 10.15
N ILE A 78 8.98 -2.59 10.24
CA ILE A 78 8.19 -1.52 9.65
C ILE A 78 8.63 -0.15 10.20
N ASN A 79 8.75 -0.01 11.52
CA ASN A 79 9.20 1.21 12.16
C ASN A 79 10.66 1.55 11.81
N GLY A 80 11.51 0.52 11.70
CA GLY A 80 12.89 0.67 11.26
C GLY A 80 12.99 1.28 9.86
N LEU A 81 12.24 0.74 8.89
CA LEU A 81 12.19 1.26 7.52
C LEU A 81 11.57 2.66 7.46
N GLN A 82 10.49 2.90 8.20
CA GLN A 82 9.84 4.22 8.27
C GLN A 82 10.82 5.29 8.74
N SER A 83 11.66 4.99 9.73
CA SER A 83 12.68 5.93 10.23
C SER A 83 13.76 6.31 9.22
N LEU A 84 13.98 5.48 8.19
CA LEU A 84 14.90 5.78 7.09
C LEU A 84 14.23 6.58 5.98
N LEU A 85 12.96 6.31 5.71
CA LEU A 85 12.18 7.01 4.69
C LEU A 85 11.76 8.42 5.14
N VAL A 86 11.53 8.61 6.44
CA VAL A 86 11.14 9.90 7.01
C VAL A 86 12.40 10.69 7.41
N GLY A 87 12.62 11.84 6.77
CA GLY A 87 13.64 12.81 7.19
C GLY A 87 14.91 12.87 6.34
N GLN A 88 14.92 12.26 5.15
CA GLN A 88 16.04 12.33 4.20
C GLN A 88 15.55 12.92 2.88
N THR A 89 16.29 13.86 2.31
CA THR A 89 16.03 14.43 0.99
C THR A 89 16.55 13.55 -0.15
N ASP A 90 17.41 12.59 0.17
CA ASP A 90 18.09 11.77 -0.82
C ASP A 90 17.45 10.38 -0.94
N CYS A 91 17.29 9.91 -2.17
CA CYS A 91 16.77 8.58 -2.56
C CYS A 91 17.67 7.40 -2.16
N MET A 92 18.67 7.62 -1.31
CA MET A 92 19.71 6.63 -0.98
C MET A 92 19.14 5.33 -0.37
N TRP A 93 18.07 5.45 0.41
CA TRP A 93 17.50 4.35 1.20
C TRP A 93 16.23 3.77 0.60
N SER A 94 15.52 4.59 -0.15
CA SER A 94 14.13 4.40 -0.56
C SER A 94 13.96 3.14 -1.41
N GLU A 95 14.75 2.95 -2.46
CA GLU A 95 14.61 1.78 -3.33
C GLU A 95 14.69 0.47 -2.54
N LYS A 96 15.68 0.38 -1.64
CA LYS A 96 15.89 -0.83 -0.84
C LYS A 96 14.83 -0.98 0.24
N CYS A 97 14.41 0.11 0.88
CA CYS A 97 13.31 0.10 1.84
C CYS A 97 12.00 -0.38 1.19
N ILE A 98 11.63 0.20 0.04
CA ILE A 98 10.40 -0.18 -0.68
C ILE A 98 10.49 -1.63 -1.13
N ALA A 99 11.66 -2.10 -1.60
CA ALA A 99 11.84 -3.51 -1.96
C ALA A 99 11.62 -4.46 -0.77
N VAL A 100 12.07 -4.11 0.44
CA VAL A 100 11.75 -4.86 1.66
C VAL A 100 10.25 -4.85 1.91
N LEU A 101 9.59 -3.68 1.86
CA LEU A 101 8.13 -3.57 2.06
C LEU A 101 7.35 -4.43 1.06
N VAL A 102 7.77 -4.47 -0.21
CA VAL A 102 7.18 -5.33 -1.24
C VAL A 102 7.30 -6.81 -0.85
N ASN A 103 8.46 -7.26 -0.36
CA ASN A 103 8.65 -8.64 0.09
C ASN A 103 7.73 -8.97 1.29
N LEU A 104 7.58 -8.05 2.25
CA LEU A 104 6.66 -8.22 3.38
C LEU A 104 5.20 -8.36 2.90
N ALA A 105 4.78 -7.50 1.98
CA ALA A 105 3.41 -7.45 1.45
C ALA A 105 2.97 -8.71 0.67
N VAL A 106 3.90 -9.57 0.26
CA VAL A 106 3.57 -10.88 -0.33
C VAL A 106 2.82 -11.77 0.68
N SER A 107 3.18 -11.67 1.96
CA SER A 107 2.54 -12.44 3.05
C SER A 107 1.29 -11.74 3.60
N GLN A 108 0.32 -12.50 4.12
CA GLN A 108 -0.86 -11.90 4.77
C GLN A 108 -0.48 -11.09 6.01
N VAL A 109 0.38 -11.66 6.88
CA VAL A 109 0.87 -10.99 8.10
C VAL A 109 1.55 -9.66 7.79
N GLY A 110 2.39 -9.62 6.74
CA GLY A 110 3.04 -8.37 6.33
C GLY A 110 2.07 -7.33 5.80
N ARG A 111 1.04 -7.73 5.02
CA ARG A 111 -0.01 -6.78 4.58
C ARG A 111 -0.80 -6.22 5.76
N ASP A 112 -1.20 -7.08 6.68
CA ASP A 112 -1.99 -6.67 7.85
C ASP A 112 -1.20 -5.68 8.70
N GLU A 113 0.07 -5.98 8.97
CA GLU A 113 0.94 -5.06 9.71
C GLU A 113 1.08 -3.70 9.01
N MET A 114 1.32 -3.69 7.70
CA MET A 114 1.45 -2.44 6.95
C MET A 114 0.16 -1.61 6.96
N ILE A 115 -1.02 -2.26 6.91
CA ILE A 115 -2.32 -1.59 6.98
C ILE A 115 -2.60 -1.05 8.39
N LEU A 116 -2.03 -1.67 9.42
CA LEU A 116 -2.09 -1.19 10.81
C LEU A 116 -1.15 0.00 11.09
N ASN A 117 -0.20 0.26 10.19
CA ASN A 117 0.75 1.37 10.27
C ASN A 117 0.54 2.36 9.10
N PRO A 118 -0.47 3.26 9.16
CA PRO A 118 -0.84 4.14 8.06
C PRO A 118 0.31 5.04 7.54
N GLU A 119 1.27 5.38 8.41
CA GLU A 119 2.44 6.18 8.04
C GLU A 119 3.23 5.59 6.86
N VAL A 120 3.29 4.25 6.76
CA VAL A 120 3.94 3.56 5.64
C VAL A 120 3.17 3.80 4.35
N ILE A 121 1.83 3.80 4.41
CA ILE A 121 0.96 4.06 3.26
C ILE A 121 1.10 5.51 2.82
N THR A 122 1.11 6.46 3.76
CA THR A 122 1.37 7.89 3.50
C THR A 122 2.73 8.07 2.82
N THR A 123 3.78 7.44 3.32
CA THR A 123 5.12 7.50 2.72
C THR A 123 5.14 6.92 1.30
N LEU A 124 4.55 5.74 1.09
CA LEU A 124 4.45 5.15 -0.25
C LEU A 124 3.66 6.03 -1.21
N ALA A 125 2.57 6.67 -0.76
CA ALA A 125 1.78 7.59 -1.56
C ALA A 125 2.57 8.86 -1.91
N SER A 126 3.35 9.41 -0.98
CA SER A 126 4.23 10.55 -1.23
C SER A 126 5.29 10.24 -2.30
N ILE A 127 5.88 9.03 -2.25
CA ILE A 127 6.90 8.60 -3.23
C ILE A 127 6.34 8.53 -4.66
N LEU A 128 5.02 8.34 -4.82
CA LEU A 128 4.40 8.41 -6.15
C LEU A 128 4.55 9.79 -6.79
N ASP A 129 4.57 10.85 -5.99
CA ASP A 129 4.67 12.24 -6.47
C ASP A 129 6.13 12.71 -6.53
N THR A 130 6.92 12.38 -5.50
CA THR A 130 8.28 12.95 -5.33
C THR A 130 9.41 12.02 -5.75
N GLY A 131 9.16 10.72 -5.91
CA GLY A 131 10.19 9.74 -6.22
C GLY A 131 10.65 9.77 -7.68
N GLU A 132 11.83 9.22 -7.92
CA GLU A 132 12.34 8.89 -9.24
C GLU A 132 11.57 7.72 -9.88
N SER A 133 11.77 7.51 -11.18
CA SER A 133 10.98 6.54 -11.95
C SER A 133 11.01 5.11 -11.40
N ILE A 134 12.13 4.69 -10.81
CA ILE A 134 12.26 3.35 -10.20
C ILE A 134 11.53 3.28 -8.86
N GLU A 135 11.69 4.29 -8.01
CA GLU A 135 11.01 4.38 -6.72
C GLU A 135 9.49 4.45 -6.89
N GLN A 136 9.02 5.27 -7.84
CA GLN A 136 7.62 5.35 -8.23
C GLN A 136 7.09 3.98 -8.67
N GLU A 137 7.80 3.27 -9.55
CA GLU A 137 7.40 1.93 -9.98
C GLU A 137 7.26 0.96 -8.78
N GLN A 138 8.24 0.97 -7.88
CA GLN A 138 8.25 0.10 -6.71
C GLN A 138 7.13 0.46 -5.72
N ALA A 139 6.91 1.76 -5.48
CA ALA A 139 5.84 2.25 -4.62
C ALA A 139 4.46 1.86 -5.17
N VAL A 140 4.21 2.06 -6.48
CA VAL A 140 2.98 1.58 -7.13
C VAL A 140 2.85 0.07 -7.00
N SER A 141 3.94 -0.69 -7.15
CA SER A 141 3.91 -2.14 -7.00
C SER A 141 3.48 -2.56 -5.60
N CYS A 142 4.03 -1.92 -4.58
CA CYS A 142 3.70 -2.19 -3.19
C CYS A 142 2.23 -1.85 -2.89
N LEU A 143 1.78 -0.65 -3.26
CA LEU A 143 0.39 -0.20 -3.08
C LEU A 143 -0.60 -1.09 -3.84
N LEU A 144 -0.27 -1.54 -5.04
CA LEU A 144 -1.12 -2.46 -5.80
C LEU A 144 -1.30 -3.80 -5.07
N ILE A 145 -0.24 -4.36 -4.47
CA ILE A 145 -0.32 -5.61 -3.69
C ILE A 145 -1.27 -5.43 -2.49
N LEU A 146 -1.15 -4.31 -1.77
CA LEU A 146 -1.93 -4.02 -0.58
C LEU A 146 -3.41 -3.74 -0.91
N CYS A 147 -3.66 -2.82 -1.84
CA CYS A 147 -5.01 -2.42 -2.25
C CYS A 147 -5.81 -3.58 -2.85
N ASN A 148 -5.16 -4.48 -3.60
CA ASN A 148 -5.82 -5.65 -4.19
C ASN A 148 -6.36 -6.66 -3.14
N ARG A 149 -6.04 -6.47 -1.86
CA ARG A 149 -6.47 -7.32 -0.74
C ARG A 149 -7.20 -6.55 0.36
N SER A 150 -7.33 -5.22 0.25
CA SER A 150 -7.88 -4.39 1.31
C SER A 150 -8.52 -3.12 0.77
N GLU A 151 -9.85 -3.02 0.89
CA GLU A 151 -10.60 -1.81 0.55
C GLU A 151 -10.22 -0.65 1.48
N LYS A 152 -9.97 -0.93 2.75
CA LYS A 152 -9.43 0.04 3.72
C LYS A 152 -8.10 0.63 3.21
N CYS A 153 -7.22 -0.19 2.63
CA CYS A 153 -5.99 0.31 2.02
C CYS A 153 -6.27 1.20 0.80
N CYS A 154 -7.24 0.85 -0.05
CA CYS A 154 -7.65 1.71 -1.15
C CYS A 154 -8.11 3.08 -0.64
N GLU A 155 -8.93 3.12 0.42
CA GLU A 155 -9.41 4.36 1.03
C GLU A 155 -8.25 5.21 1.55
N MET A 156 -7.30 4.61 2.28
CA MET A 156 -6.12 5.33 2.79
C MET A 156 -5.31 5.96 1.64
N VAL A 157 -5.01 5.19 0.58
CA VAL A 157 -4.26 5.71 -0.58
C VAL A 157 -5.00 6.83 -1.32
N LEU A 158 -6.33 6.73 -1.41
CA LEU A 158 -7.17 7.77 -2.02
C LEU A 158 -7.22 9.04 -1.18
N GLN A 159 -7.22 8.92 0.16
CA GLN A 159 -7.19 10.05 1.09
C GLN A 159 -5.88 10.84 1.00
N GLU A 160 -4.76 10.17 0.70
CA GLU A 160 -3.46 10.80 0.41
C GLU A 160 -3.41 11.51 -0.96
N GLY A 161 -4.50 11.48 -1.73
CA GLY A 161 -4.58 12.20 -3.00
C GLY A 161 -3.73 11.59 -4.12
N ALA A 162 -3.43 10.29 -4.09
CA ALA A 162 -2.51 9.61 -5.02
C ALA A 162 -2.92 9.62 -6.52
N ILE A 163 -4.16 10.00 -6.87
CA ILE A 163 -4.69 9.86 -8.23
C ILE A 163 -3.89 10.64 -9.30
N PRO A 164 -3.56 11.94 -9.13
CA PRO A 164 -2.81 12.68 -10.15
C PRO A 164 -1.43 12.07 -10.41
N ALA A 165 -0.72 11.66 -9.35
CA ALA A 165 0.57 10.98 -9.45
C ALA A 165 0.44 9.66 -10.21
N LEU A 166 -0.54 8.82 -9.87
CA LEU A 166 -0.81 7.57 -10.57
C LEU A 166 -1.15 7.78 -12.06
N VAL A 167 -1.91 8.83 -12.40
CA VAL A 167 -2.19 9.18 -13.79
C VAL A 167 -0.91 9.60 -14.51
N SER A 168 -0.06 10.43 -13.89
CA SER A 168 1.24 10.81 -14.46
C SER A 168 2.12 9.59 -14.71
N ILE A 169 2.27 8.71 -13.72
CA ILE A 169 3.05 7.46 -13.83
C ILE A 169 2.46 6.56 -14.93
N SER A 170 1.13 6.50 -15.09
CA SER A 170 0.48 5.66 -16.11
C SER A 170 0.81 6.06 -17.56
N VAL A 171 1.28 7.30 -17.76
CA VAL A 171 1.64 7.85 -19.08
C VAL A 171 3.16 7.94 -19.23
N ASN A 172 3.84 8.49 -18.22
CA ASN A 172 5.24 8.90 -18.28
C ASN A 172 6.21 7.95 -17.55
N GLY A 173 5.69 7.01 -16.74
CA GLY A 173 6.51 6.11 -15.96
C GLY A 173 7.25 5.06 -16.79
N THR A 174 8.03 4.23 -16.11
CA THR A 174 8.66 3.04 -16.71
C THR A 174 7.62 2.11 -17.33
N SER A 175 8.04 1.18 -18.18
CA SER A 175 7.13 0.19 -18.78
C SER A 175 6.28 -0.54 -17.72
N ARG A 176 6.94 -1.03 -16.66
CA ARG A 176 6.28 -1.75 -15.56
C ARG A 176 5.54 -0.82 -14.61
N GLY A 177 6.01 0.43 -14.42
CA GLY A 177 5.32 1.44 -13.62
C GLY A 177 3.97 1.82 -14.24
N ARG A 178 3.95 2.04 -15.56
CA ARG A 178 2.73 2.34 -16.32
C ARG A 178 1.67 1.25 -16.17
N GLU A 179 2.06 0.00 -16.39
CA GLU A 179 1.15 -1.15 -16.28
C GLU A 179 0.55 -1.27 -14.88
N LYS A 180 1.37 -1.17 -13.83
CA LYS A 180 0.88 -1.29 -12.45
C LYS A 180 0.02 -0.09 -12.03
N ALA A 181 0.35 1.11 -12.48
CA ALA A 181 -0.43 2.31 -12.18
C ALA A 181 -1.83 2.23 -12.82
N GLN A 182 -1.92 1.75 -14.06
CA GLN A 182 -3.20 1.51 -14.72
C GLN A 182 -4.05 0.48 -13.98
N LYS A 183 -3.45 -0.63 -13.51
CA LYS A 183 -4.15 -1.63 -12.70
C LYS A 183 -4.67 -1.06 -11.38
N LEU A 184 -3.86 -0.27 -10.68
CA LEU A 184 -4.26 0.36 -9.42
C LEU A 184 -5.40 1.38 -9.62
N LEU A 185 -5.33 2.19 -10.68
CA LEU A 185 -6.41 3.12 -11.05
C LEU A 185 -7.71 2.38 -11.41
N MET A 186 -7.60 1.23 -12.10
CA MET A 186 -8.75 0.37 -12.41
C MET A 186 -9.40 -0.17 -11.15
N LEU A 187 -8.59 -0.66 -10.20
CA LEU A 187 -9.06 -1.16 -8.91
C LEU A 187 -9.86 -0.10 -8.14
N PHE A 188 -9.39 1.16 -8.11
CA PHE A 188 -10.13 2.26 -7.49
C PHE A 188 -11.46 2.57 -8.18
N ARG A 189 -11.53 2.44 -9.51
CA ARG A 189 -12.79 2.62 -10.26
C ARG A 189 -13.78 1.52 -9.94
N GLU A 190 -13.32 0.27 -9.89
CA GLU A 190 -14.15 -0.90 -9.58
C GLU A 190 -14.71 -0.82 -8.15
N GLN A 191 -13.89 -0.41 -7.17
CA GLN A 191 -14.36 -0.17 -5.79
C GLN A 191 -15.50 0.83 -5.76
N ARG A 192 -15.32 2.01 -6.38
CA ARG A 192 -16.34 3.06 -6.41
C ARG A 192 -17.64 2.61 -7.08
N GLN A 193 -17.56 1.76 -8.10
CA GLN A 193 -18.74 1.20 -8.76
C GLN A 193 -19.49 0.21 -7.87
N ARG A 194 -18.77 -0.59 -7.05
CA ARG A 194 -19.38 -1.48 -6.07
C ARG A 194 -20.12 -0.70 -4.99
N ASP A 195 -19.55 0.40 -4.50
CA ASP A 195 -20.16 1.25 -3.47
C ASP A 195 -21.42 1.99 -3.96
N HIS A 196 -21.50 2.29 -5.27
CA HIS A 196 -22.64 2.97 -5.88
C HIS A 196 -23.72 2.04 -6.47
N SER A 197 -23.52 0.72 -6.46
CA SER A 197 -24.56 -0.21 -6.92
C SER A 197 -25.62 -0.35 -5.81
N PRO A 198 -26.89 0.03 -6.04
CA PRO A 198 -27.93 -0.20 -5.05
C PRO A 198 -28.03 -1.71 -4.83
N ALA A 199 -27.88 -2.13 -3.57
CA ALA A 199 -27.95 -3.53 -3.16
C ALA A 199 -29.06 -4.26 -3.92
N LYS A 200 -28.70 -5.37 -4.61
CA LYS A 200 -29.67 -6.27 -5.22
C LYS A 200 -30.66 -6.69 -4.13
N THR A 201 -31.86 -6.14 -4.18
CA THR A 201 -33.01 -6.62 -3.44
C THR A 201 -33.11 -8.12 -3.69
N GLN A 202 -33.04 -8.92 -2.63
CA GLN A 202 -33.39 -10.33 -2.67
C GLN A 202 -34.76 -10.47 -3.34
N TYR A 203 -34.79 -11.03 -4.54
CA TYR A 203 -36.02 -11.56 -5.11
C TYR A 203 -36.34 -12.85 -4.36
N CYS A 204 -37.33 -12.79 -3.48
CA CYS A 204 -38.10 -13.96 -3.10
C CYS A 204 -38.88 -14.39 -4.36
N SER A 205 -38.67 -15.61 -4.85
CA SER A 205 -39.41 -16.12 -6.00
C SER A 205 -40.83 -16.47 -5.58
N PRO A 206 -41.89 -16.05 -6.30
CA PRO A 206 -43.19 -16.70 -6.20
C PRO A 206 -43.20 -17.90 -7.16
N GLU A 207 -43.34 -19.10 -6.60
CA GLU A 207 -43.63 -20.32 -7.36
C GLU A 207 -44.96 -20.15 -8.10
N ALA A 208 -44.94 -20.43 -9.41
CA ALA A 208 -46.14 -20.47 -10.24
C ALA A 208 -46.62 -21.91 -10.38
N GLY A 209 -47.90 -22.14 -10.09
CA GLY A 209 -48.63 -23.34 -10.50
C GLY A 209 -49.91 -23.54 -9.69
N ASP A 210 -51.05 -23.05 -10.19
CA ASP A 210 -52.02 -23.93 -10.87
C ASP A 210 -53.17 -23.13 -11.53
N LEU A 211 -53.75 -23.73 -12.56
CA LEU A 211 -54.73 -23.21 -13.50
C LEU A 211 -56.15 -23.11 -12.92
N SER A 212 -56.92 -22.06 -13.26
CA SER A 212 -58.37 -22.08 -13.58
C SER A 212 -58.92 -20.67 -13.94
N MET A 213 -59.72 -20.58 -15.02
CA MET A 213 -60.33 -19.37 -15.61
C MET A 213 -61.75 -19.06 -15.03
N PRO A 214 -62.56 -18.09 -15.53
CA PRO A 214 -62.71 -16.74 -14.97
C PRO A 214 -64.17 -16.35 -14.61
N SER A 215 -64.40 -15.23 -13.89
CA SER A 215 -65.65 -14.44 -14.01
C SER A 215 -65.49 -12.99 -13.50
N PRO A 216 -66.37 -12.05 -13.92
CA PRO A 216 -66.13 -10.61 -13.83
C PRO A 216 -66.83 -9.95 -12.62
N GLU A 217 -66.29 -8.82 -12.12
CA GLU A 217 -66.99 -7.52 -11.98
C GLU A 217 -66.33 -6.53 -11.00
N ALA A 218 -66.51 -5.25 -11.33
CA ALA A 218 -66.49 -4.03 -10.50
C ALA A 218 -65.16 -3.43 -9.97
N LYS A 219 -64.81 -2.27 -10.56
CA LYS A 219 -64.09 -1.12 -9.95
C LYS A 219 -64.92 -0.53 -8.79
N PRO A 220 -64.36 0.18 -7.77
CA PRO A 220 -63.60 1.42 -8.01
C PRO A 220 -62.47 1.82 -7.04
N LEU A 221 -61.61 2.70 -7.59
CA LEU A 221 -60.85 3.80 -6.99
C LEU A 221 -60.88 3.98 -5.46
N SER A 222 -59.68 3.99 -4.85
CA SER A 222 -59.38 4.85 -3.70
C SER A 222 -58.01 5.53 -3.87
N LYS A 223 -58.06 6.85 -4.01
CA LYS A 223 -56.94 7.79 -3.96
C LYS A 223 -56.24 7.69 -2.60
N SER A 224 -54.92 7.94 -2.53
CA SER A 224 -54.37 9.10 -1.80
C SER A 224 -52.88 8.99 -1.41
N ILE A 225 -52.16 10.06 -1.79
CA ILE A 225 -51.26 10.87 -0.94
C ILE A 225 -49.85 10.31 -0.64
N SER A 226 -48.93 10.73 -1.51
CA SER A 226 -47.76 11.57 -1.22
C SER A 226 -47.34 11.72 0.26
N ARG A 227 -46.11 11.29 0.58
CA ARG A 227 -45.21 12.11 1.43
C ARG A 227 -43.78 12.08 0.90
N ARG A 228 -43.34 13.26 0.45
CA ARG A 228 -41.95 13.66 0.28
C ARG A 228 -41.24 13.70 1.64
N ARG A 229 -40.00 13.21 1.68
CA ARG A 229 -38.84 13.79 2.40
C ARG A 229 -37.64 13.51 1.47
N VAL A 230 -37.09 14.47 0.72
CA VAL A 230 -36.15 15.52 1.15
C VAL A 230 -35.24 14.97 2.25
N GLY A 231 -33.97 14.67 2.05
CA GLY A 231 -33.02 15.10 1.04
C GLY A 231 -31.68 15.29 1.76
N LYS A 232 -30.59 14.88 1.14
CA LYS A 232 -29.23 15.43 1.31
C LYS A 232 -28.35 14.79 0.23
N ALA A 233 -28.37 15.43 -0.93
CA ALA A 233 -27.36 15.23 -1.96
C ALA A 233 -26.14 16.07 -1.58
N LEU A 234 -25.00 15.43 -1.38
CA LEU A 234 -23.70 16.10 -1.34
C LEU A 234 -23.10 16.03 -2.74
N SER A 235 -23.40 17.03 -3.55
CA SER A 235 -22.71 17.29 -4.81
C SER A 235 -21.46 18.12 -4.53
N PHE A 236 -20.28 17.49 -4.58
CA PHE A 236 -19.02 18.22 -4.67
C PHE A 236 -18.67 18.40 -6.15
N LEU A 237 -18.86 19.62 -6.61
CA LEU A 237 -18.60 20.08 -7.97
C LEU A 237 -17.11 20.45 -8.07
N TRP A 238 -16.34 19.69 -8.84
CA TRP A 238 -14.96 20.06 -9.19
C TRP A 238 -15.01 21.07 -10.34
N LYS A 239 -14.43 22.26 -10.15
CA LYS A 239 -14.14 23.21 -11.23
C LYS A 239 -12.66 23.14 -11.60
N SER A 240 -12.39 22.79 -12.85
CA SER A 240 -11.09 22.98 -13.50
C SER A 240 -10.87 24.48 -13.73
N LYS A 241 -9.65 24.95 -13.44
CA LYS A 241 -9.20 26.30 -13.79
C LYS A 241 -8.08 26.17 -14.81
N SER A 242 -8.43 26.38 -16.07
CA SER A 242 -7.48 26.56 -17.17
C SER A 242 -6.80 27.92 -17.00
N TYR A 243 -5.48 27.97 -17.09
CA TYR A 243 -4.74 29.21 -17.36
C TYR A 243 -4.09 29.10 -18.73
N SER A 244 -4.49 30.00 -19.62
CA SER A 244 -3.88 30.26 -20.91
C SER A 244 -2.78 31.30 -20.76
N VAL A 245 -1.76 31.10 -21.57
CA VAL A 245 -0.55 31.88 -21.86
C VAL A 245 -0.81 33.38 -22.04
N TYR A 246 0.11 34.20 -21.54
CA TYR A 246 0.47 35.47 -22.17
C TYR A 246 1.99 35.55 -22.35
N GLN A 247 2.38 35.79 -23.60
CA GLN A 247 3.72 36.20 -24.04
C GLN A 247 3.98 37.65 -23.62
N CYS A 248 5.20 37.92 -23.17
CA CYS A 248 6.07 39.03 -23.60
C CYS A 248 7.52 38.59 -23.38
#